data_AF-A0A1F8SMB3-F1
#
_entry.id   AF-A0A1F8SMB3-F1
#
_cell.length_a   1.000
_cell.length_b   1.000
_cell.length_c   1.000
_cell.angle_alpha   90.00
_cell.angle_beta   90.00
_cell.angle_gamma   90.00
#
_symmetry.space_group_name_H-M   'P 1'
#
loop_
_entity.id
_entity.type
_entity.pdbx_description
1 polymer ?
#
loop_
_entity_poly.entity_id
_entity_poly.type
_entity_poly.pdbx_seq_one_letter_code
_entity_poly.pdbx_strand_id
1 'polypeptide(L)'
;MDDILFKKDAVYFHELQTKTGWGRTLYGFAEWCAPEPGWLTLDVGCGPGLLPAIFSQLGCRAVGVDLDPKMFHPSPLHPITSIADVNALPFPSHTFDLVTSTNLLFLLPQPILALIEMKRVLQPGG
;
A
#
# COMPACT_ATOMS: atom_id res chain seq x y z
N MET A 1 13.01 5.17 -33.28
CA MET A 1 11.84 6.01 -33.00
C MET A 1 11.37 5.69 -31.59
N ASP A 2 12.29 5.97 -30.66
CA ASP A 2 12.15 6.47 -29.30
C ASP A 2 11.03 5.91 -28.42
N ASP A 3 11.42 4.93 -27.59
CA ASP A 3 10.81 4.49 -26.33
C ASP A 3 10.77 5.61 -25.25
N ILE A 4 10.49 6.86 -25.64
CA ILE A 4 10.20 7.99 -24.75
C ILE A 4 8.67 7.99 -24.43
N LEU A 5 8.07 6.80 -24.33
CA LEU A 5 6.70 6.60 -23.88
C LEU A 5 6.72 6.12 -22.43
N PHE A 6 6.50 7.06 -21.49
CA PHE A 6 6.04 6.82 -20.12
C PHE A 6 6.60 5.56 -19.43
N LYS A 7 7.87 5.61 -19.01
CA LYS A 7 8.37 4.62 -18.07
C LYS A 7 7.68 4.85 -16.73
N LYS A 8 6.77 3.96 -16.35
CA LYS A 8 6.13 3.95 -15.02
C LYS A 8 7.15 3.48 -13.98
N ASP A 9 8.10 4.34 -13.66
CA ASP A 9 9.14 4.12 -12.65
C ASP A 9 8.75 4.72 -11.29
N ALA A 10 9.65 4.60 -10.31
CA ALA A 10 9.41 5.09 -8.95
C ALA A 10 9.12 6.60 -8.90
N VAL A 11 9.75 7.39 -9.78
CA VAL A 11 9.50 8.84 -9.85
C VAL A 11 8.07 9.08 -10.33
N TYR A 12 7.65 8.39 -11.39
CA TYR A 12 6.27 8.47 -11.87
C TYR A 12 5.25 8.14 -10.77
N PHE A 13 5.43 7.05 -10.03
CA PHE A 13 4.47 6.67 -8.97
C PHE A 13 4.52 7.62 -7.77
N HIS A 14 5.70 8.16 -7.44
CA HIS A 14 5.82 9.17 -6.40
C HIS A 14 5.05 10.43 -6.78
N GLU A 15 5.19 10.91 -8.02
CA GLU A 15 4.42 12.05 -8.51
C GLU A 15 2.93 11.74 -8.62
N LEU A 16 2.56 10.54 -9.05
CA LEU A 16 1.17 10.09 -9.08
C LEU A 16 0.53 10.22 -7.69
N GLN A 17 1.18 9.70 -6.65
CA GLN A 17 0.69 9.78 -5.28
C GLN A 17 0.72 11.21 -4.73
N THR A 18 1.75 12.02 -5.00
CA THR A 18 1.96 13.30 -4.30
C THR A 18 1.51 14.56 -5.05
N LYS A 19 1.40 14.51 -6.39
CA LYS A 19 1.20 15.69 -7.24
C LYS A 19 -0.05 15.61 -8.13
N THR A 20 -0.79 14.50 -8.09
CA THR A 20 -2.00 14.33 -8.92
C THR A 20 -3.25 14.15 -8.08
N GLY A 21 -4.41 14.11 -8.73
CA GLY A 21 -5.70 13.80 -8.09
C GLY A 21 -5.71 12.44 -7.39
N TRP A 22 -4.84 11.50 -7.75
CA TRP A 22 -4.73 10.20 -7.09
C TRP A 22 -4.39 10.33 -5.61
N GLY A 23 -3.50 11.26 -5.23
CA GLY A 23 -3.22 11.53 -3.82
C GLY A 23 -4.48 11.91 -3.04
N ARG A 24 -5.31 12.78 -3.61
CA ARG A 24 -6.59 13.16 -3.01
C ARG A 24 -7.56 11.99 -2.88
N THR A 25 -7.56 11.08 -3.86
CA THR A 25 -8.32 9.83 -3.78
C THR A 25 -7.83 8.96 -2.62
N LEU A 26 -6.52 8.85 -2.39
CA LEU A 26 -5.97 8.10 -1.25
C LEU A 26 -6.35 8.72 0.10
N TYR A 27 -6.37 10.05 0.22
CA TYR A 27 -6.89 10.72 1.42
C TYR A 27 -8.36 10.40 1.68
N GLY A 28 -9.22 10.56 0.66
CA GLY A 28 -10.65 10.25 0.81
C GLY A 28 -10.91 8.76 1.06
N PHE A 29 -10.09 7.88 0.49
CA PHE A 29 -10.14 6.44 0.76
C PHE A 29 -9.75 6.13 2.21
N ALA A 30 -8.69 6.74 2.73
CA ALA A 30 -8.29 6.58 4.13
C ALA A 30 -9.37 7.05 5.10
N GLU A 31 -10.05 8.17 4.80
CA GLU A 31 -11.21 8.64 5.56
C GLU A 31 -12.39 7.66 5.48
N TRP A 32 -12.67 7.12 4.28
CA TRP A 32 -13.74 6.13 4.08
C TRP A 32 -13.49 4.82 4.84
N CYS A 33 -12.23 4.40 4.94
CA CYS A 33 -11.85 3.25 5.78
C CYS A 33 -12.13 3.48 7.28
N ALA A 34 -12.30 4.73 7.70
CA ALA A 34 -12.60 5.13 9.08
C ALA A 34 -11.75 4.41 10.14
N PRO A 35 -10.42 4.39 10.02
CA PRO A 35 -9.57 3.68 10.97
C PRO A 35 -9.60 4.37 12.34
N GLU A 36 -9.49 3.58 13.41
CA GLU A 36 -9.37 4.14 14.75
C GLU A 36 -7.89 4.41 15.11
N PRO A 37 -7.59 5.49 15.84
CA PRO A 37 -6.25 5.72 16.38
C PRO A 37 -5.74 4.51 17.17
N GLY A 38 -4.48 4.13 16.94
CA GLY A 38 -3.84 2.97 17.56
C GLY A 38 -3.93 1.65 16.76
N TRP A 39 -4.86 1.55 15.80
CA TRP A 39 -4.96 0.41 14.90
C TRP A 39 -3.64 0.15 14.17
N LEU A 40 -3.31 -1.13 14.00
CA LEU A 40 -2.22 -1.61 13.19
C LEU A 40 -2.73 -1.85 11.77
N THR A 41 -2.28 -1.05 10.81
CA THR A 41 -2.76 -1.08 9.42
C THR A 41 -1.68 -1.59 8.46
N LEU A 42 -2.10 -2.30 7.42
CA LEU A 42 -1.23 -2.77 6.33
C LEU A 42 -1.76 -2.28 4.99
N ASP A 43 -0.91 -1.62 4.20
CA ASP A 43 -1.19 -1.35 2.79
C ASP A 43 -0.35 -2.25 1.88
N VAL A 44 -1.02 -3.03 1.04
CA VAL A 44 -0.41 -4.05 0.18
C VAL A 44 -0.31 -3.56 -1.26
N GLY A 45 0.92 -3.47 -1.77
CA GLY A 45 1.23 -2.77 -3.02
C GLY A 45 1.25 -1.26 -2.82
N CYS A 46 1.86 -0.80 -1.73
CA CYS A 46 1.79 0.60 -1.31
C CYS A 46 2.53 1.58 -2.25
N GLY A 47 3.31 1.06 -3.20
CA GLY A 47 4.17 1.85 -4.06
C GLY A 47 5.11 2.72 -3.21
N PRO A 48 5.22 4.03 -3.51
CA PRO A 48 6.01 4.97 -2.70
C PRO A 48 5.56 5.12 -1.25
N GLY A 49 4.37 4.65 -0.87
CA GLY A 49 3.94 4.58 0.53
C GLY A 49 3.09 5.75 1.03
N LEU A 50 2.37 6.47 0.17
CA LEU A 50 1.53 7.58 0.63
C LEU A 50 0.39 7.13 1.55
N LEU A 51 -0.33 6.06 1.22
CA LEU A 51 -1.48 5.61 2.02
C LEU A 51 -1.10 5.21 3.47
N PRO A 52 -0.03 4.42 3.72
CA PRO A 52 0.41 4.19 5.10
C PRO A 52 0.88 5.48 5.80
N ALA A 53 1.48 6.45 5.09
CA ALA A 53 1.79 7.76 5.67
C ALA A 53 0.52 8.51 6.13
N ILE A 54 -0.56 8.45 5.33
CA ILE A 54 -1.86 9.02 5.70
C ILE A 54 -2.43 8.33 6.94
N PHE A 55 -2.42 6.99 6.98
CA PHE A 55 -2.88 6.25 8.16
C PHE A 55 -2.10 6.61 9.43
N SER A 56 -0.77 6.81 9.33
CA SER A 56 0.01 7.30 10.46
C SER A 56 -0.35 8.73 10.89
N GLN A 57 -0.71 9.62 9.97
CA GLN A 57 -1.24 10.95 10.32
C GLN A 57 -2.59 10.85 11.05
N LEU A 58 -3.39 9.84 10.76
CA LEU A 58 -4.66 9.53 11.45
C LEU A 58 -4.45 8.82 12.80
N GLY A 59 -3.20 8.63 13.25
CA GLY A 59 -2.88 8.02 14.54
C GLY A 59 -2.75 6.49 14.51
N CYS A 60 -2.71 5.86 13.34
CA CYS A 60 -2.49 4.43 13.20
C CYS A 60 -1.00 4.05 13.26
N ARG A 61 -0.73 2.81 13.65
CA ARG A 61 0.56 2.15 13.43
C ARG A 61 0.53 1.54 12.02
N ALA A 62 1.02 2.26 11.02
CA ALA A 62 0.88 1.85 9.62
C ALA A 62 2.13 1.14 9.08
N VAL A 63 1.91 0.11 8.27
CA VAL A 63 2.94 -0.64 7.53
C VAL A 63 2.59 -0.63 6.04
N GLY A 64 3.57 -0.43 5.18
CA GLY A 64 3.42 -0.59 3.73
C GLY A 64 4.29 -1.73 3.19
N VAL A 65 3.78 -2.49 2.23
CA VAL A 65 4.60 -3.46 1.48
C VAL A 65 4.46 -3.27 -0.02
N ASP A 66 5.54 -3.49 -0.75
CA ASP A 66 5.54 -3.55 -2.22
C ASP A 66 6.54 -4.62 -2.69
N LEU A 67 6.32 -5.21 -3.86
CA LEU A 67 7.22 -6.22 -4.42
C LEU A 67 8.44 -5.57 -5.08
N ASP A 68 8.28 -4.38 -5.67
CA ASP A 68 9.37 -3.69 -6.37
C ASP A 68 10.15 -2.77 -5.40
N PRO A 69 11.41 -3.10 -5.04
CA PRO A 69 12.23 -2.27 -4.16
C PRO A 69 12.47 -0.86 -4.71
N LYS A 70 12.32 -0.63 -6.02
CA LYS A 70 12.46 0.69 -6.62
C LYS A 70 11.41 1.66 -6.09
N MET A 71 10.25 1.20 -5.67
CA MET A 71 9.18 2.05 -5.15
C MET A 71 9.61 2.86 -3.92
N PHE A 72 10.63 2.41 -3.19
CA PHE A 72 11.17 3.11 -2.02
C PHE A 72 12.36 4.02 -2.33
N HIS A 73 12.74 4.19 -3.60
CA HIS A 73 13.84 5.07 -4.01
C HIS A 73 13.33 6.47 -4.42
N PRO A 74 14.07 7.56 -4.12
CA PRO A 74 15.30 7.61 -3.31
C PRO A 74 15.04 7.45 -1.80
N SER A 75 13.80 7.67 -1.37
CA SER A 75 13.31 7.41 -0.02
C SER A 75 11.80 7.15 -0.08
N PRO A 76 11.25 6.25 0.74
CA PRO A 76 9.81 6.03 0.78
C PRO A 76 9.11 7.24 1.42
N LEU A 77 7.83 7.44 1.07
CA LEU A 77 6.96 8.44 1.69
C LEU A 77 6.58 8.07 3.13
N HIS A 78 6.73 6.78 3.50
CA HIS A 78 6.49 6.25 4.84
C HIS A 78 7.71 5.45 5.32
N PRO A 79 8.19 5.63 6.56
CA PRO A 79 9.41 4.98 7.03
C PRO A 79 9.25 3.47 7.31
N ILE A 80 8.03 2.99 7.57
CA ILE A 80 7.79 1.57 7.88
C ILE A 80 7.29 0.85 6.62
N THR A 81 8.19 0.67 5.66
CA THR A 81 7.95 -0.09 4.44
C THR A 81 8.87 -1.29 4.32
N SER A 82 8.42 -2.35 3.64
CA SER A 82 9.22 -3.55 3.39
C SER A 82 8.92 -4.15 2.01
N ILE A 83 9.89 -4.92 1.51
CA ILE A 83 9.73 -5.68 0.27
C ILE A 83 8.97 -6.98 0.59
N ALA A 84 7.83 -7.21 -0.03
CA ALA A 84 7.08 -8.45 0.13
C ALA A 84 6.26 -8.82 -1.12
N ASP A 85 6.12 -10.12 -1.35
CA ASP A 85 5.15 -10.65 -2.30
C ASP A 85 3.77 -10.70 -1.63
N VAL A 86 2.76 -10.16 -2.32
CA VAL A 86 1.38 -10.19 -1.87
C VAL A 86 0.82 -11.60 -1.70
N ASN A 87 1.38 -12.60 -2.40
CA ASN A 87 0.97 -14.00 -2.28
C ASN A 87 1.55 -14.70 -1.04
N ALA A 88 2.50 -14.08 -0.35
CA ALA A 88 3.17 -14.63 0.83
C ALA A 88 3.64 -13.49 1.76
N LEU A 89 2.67 -12.88 2.46
CA LEU A 89 2.93 -11.75 3.33
C LEU A 89 3.73 -12.21 4.57
N PRO A 90 4.83 -11.52 4.94
CA PRO A 90 5.74 -11.94 6.02
C PRO A 90 5.19 -11.60 7.42
N PHE A 91 3.88 -11.74 7.62
CA PHE A 91 3.19 -11.42 8.87
C PHE A 91 2.38 -12.62 9.37
N PRO A 92 2.26 -12.81 10.69
CA PRO A 92 1.36 -13.81 11.26
C PRO A 92 -0.10 -13.59 10.85
N SER A 93 -0.92 -14.64 10.95
CA SER A 93 -2.36 -14.51 10.76
C SER A 93 -2.97 -13.60 11.83
N HIS A 94 -4.04 -12.88 11.49
CA HIS A 94 -4.79 -12.04 12.44
C HIS A 94 -3.93 -10.99 13.17
N THR A 95 -3.09 -10.29 12.41
CA THR A 95 -2.17 -9.27 12.92
C THR A 95 -2.75 -7.86 12.79
N PHE A 96 -3.35 -7.54 11.64
CA PHE A 96 -3.74 -6.17 11.31
C PHE A 96 -5.21 -5.93 11.59
N ASP A 97 -5.52 -4.76 12.13
CA ASP A 97 -6.89 -4.28 12.36
C ASP A 97 -7.54 -3.82 11.03
N LEU A 98 -6.73 -3.36 10.07
CA LEU A 98 -7.16 -2.96 8.73
C LEU A 98 -6.11 -3.34 7.69
N VAL A 99 -6.54 -3.94 6.58
CA VAL A 99 -5.69 -4.25 5.42
C VAL A 99 -6.26 -3.60 4.18
N THR A 100 -5.46 -2.76 3.51
CA THR A 100 -5.81 -2.10 2.25
C THR A 100 -4.96 -2.59 1.09
N SER A 101 -5.48 -2.40 -0.11
CA SER A 101 -4.70 -2.48 -1.35
C SER A 101 -5.34 -1.59 -2.39
N THR A 102 -4.57 -0.67 -2.96
CA THR A 102 -5.06 0.28 -3.96
C THR A 102 -4.30 0.14 -5.26
N ASN A 103 -5.02 0.09 -6.37
CA ASN A 103 -4.44 0.03 -7.71
C ASN A 103 -3.47 -1.15 -7.99
N LEU A 104 -3.62 -2.27 -7.25
CA LEU A 104 -2.78 -3.47 -7.38
C LEU A 104 -3.51 -4.68 -7.99
N LEU A 105 -4.67 -5.07 -7.44
CA LEU A 105 -5.24 -6.41 -7.66
C LEU A 105 -5.44 -6.79 -9.14
N PHE A 106 -5.81 -5.83 -10.00
CA PHE A 106 -6.01 -6.07 -11.43
C PHE A 106 -4.71 -6.28 -12.22
N LEU A 107 -3.55 -5.99 -11.62
CA LEU A 107 -2.22 -6.27 -12.18
C LEU A 107 -1.75 -7.69 -11.87
N LEU A 108 -2.39 -8.37 -10.91
CA LEU A 108 -1.92 -9.66 -10.41
C LEU A 108 -2.40 -10.80 -11.33
N PRO A 109 -1.55 -11.81 -11.61
CA PRO A 109 -1.97 -13.00 -12.33
C PRO A 109 -2.94 -13.86 -11.48
N GLN A 110 -2.85 -13.78 -10.15
CA GLN A 110 -3.62 -14.58 -9.21
C GLN A 110 -4.22 -13.70 -8.09
N PRO A 111 -5.14 -12.78 -8.40
CA PRO A 111 -5.68 -11.82 -7.42
C PRO A 111 -6.42 -12.49 -6.25
N ILE A 112 -6.97 -13.69 -6.45
CA ILE A 112 -7.64 -14.45 -5.39
C ILE A 112 -6.64 -14.93 -4.32
N LEU A 113 -5.43 -15.33 -4.71
CA LEU A 113 -4.40 -15.73 -3.73
C LEU A 113 -3.95 -14.54 -2.89
N ALA A 114 -3.77 -13.39 -3.52
CA ALA A 114 -3.52 -12.13 -2.82
C ALA A 114 -4.61 -11.81 -1.80
N LEU A 115 -5.89 -11.91 -2.18
CA LEU A 115 -7.02 -11.68 -1.26
C LEU A 115 -7.07 -12.68 -0.11
N ILE A 116 -6.74 -13.95 -0.36
CA ILE A 116 -6.64 -14.98 0.70
C ILE A 116 -5.54 -14.60 1.69
N GLU A 117 -4.38 -14.16 1.21
CA GLU A 117 -3.24 -13.80 2.06
C GLU A 117 -3.49 -12.49 2.84
N MET A 118 -4.11 -11.49 2.21
CA MET A 118 -4.58 -10.28 2.88
C MET A 118 -5.59 -10.64 3.98
N LYS A 119 -6.56 -11.51 3.70
CA LYS A 119 -7.53 -11.99 4.69
C LYS A 119 -6.88 -12.79 5.82
N ARG A 120 -5.83 -13.56 5.53
CA ARG A 120 -5.10 -14.33 6.54
C ARG A 120 -4.49 -13.40 7.59
N VAL A 121 -3.83 -12.32 7.17
CA VAL A 121 -3.16 -11.38 8.08
C VAL A 121 -4.13 -10.39 8.74
N LEU A 122 -5.34 -10.23 8.22
CA LEU A 122 -6.41 -9.42 8.81
C LEU A 122 -7.02 -10.11 10.04
N GLN A 123 -7.28 -9.35 11.09
CA GLN A 123 -7.98 -9.84 12.28
C GLN A 123 -9.45 -10.18 11.96
N PRO A 124 -10.08 -11.12 12.70
CA PRO A 124 -11.52 -11.35 12.55
C PRO A 124 -12.32 -10.08 12.86
N GLY A 125 -13.10 -9.61 11.88
CA GLY A 125 -13.94 -8.41 12.02
C GLY A 125 -13.27 -7.10 11.58
N GLY A 126 -12.01 -7.15 11.15
CA GLY A 126 -11.36 -6.06 10.40
C GLY A 126 -11.74 -6.01 8.92
#